data_AF-A0A382S1K8-F1
#
_entry.id   AF-A0A382S1K8-F1
#
_cell.length_a   1.000
_cell.length_b   1.000
_cell.length_c   1.000
_cell.angle_alpha   90.00
_cell.angle_beta   90.00
_cell.angle_gamma   90.00
#
_symmetry.space_group_name_H-M   'P 1'
#
loop_
_entity.id
_entity.type
_entity.pdbx_description
1 polymer ?
#
loop_
_entity_poly.entity_id
_entity_poly.type
_entity_poly.pdbx_seq_one_letter_code
_entity_poly.pdbx_strand_id
1 'polypeptide(L)'
;VVNADFYMNGTTYDSLTDHEKASLQVAADASLMLTLSDRIYENGKALRMLTEEAGVILHDTPTDYFTEYMAAALATLNKNAEENEFFNEVYTSMKEFADIAVPFWSGAQMSNAKLGMAHAATLK
;
A
#
# COMPACT_ATOMS: atom_id res chain seq x y z
N VAL A 1 -1.42 0.58 -0.19
CA VAL A 1 -0.89 -0.29 0.89
C VAL A 1 -0.63 0.62 2.08
N VAL A 2 -1.14 0.29 3.27
CA VAL A 2 -0.89 1.09 4.48
C VAL A 2 0.47 0.68 5.03
N ASN A 3 1.22 1.65 5.52
CA ASN A 3 2.49 1.46 6.19
C ASN A 3 2.34 0.58 7.44
N ALA A 4 3.10 -0.51 7.53
CA ALA A 4 3.28 -1.24 8.79
C ALA A 4 4.55 -0.74 9.47
N ASP A 5 4.63 0.58 9.68
CA ASP A 5 5.82 1.21 10.23
C ASP A 5 5.96 0.80 11.70
N PHE A 6 7.11 0.22 12.02
CA PHE A 6 7.53 -0.04 13.39
C PHE A 6 8.63 0.96 13.75
N TYR A 7 8.37 1.79 14.76
CA TYR A 7 9.33 2.76 15.26
C TYR A 7 9.88 2.32 16.62
N MET A 8 11.20 2.39 16.77
CA MET A 8 11.91 2.16 18.03
C MET A 8 12.82 3.36 18.31
N ASN A 9 12.99 3.68 19.60
CA ASN A 9 13.98 4.65 20.02
C ASN A 9 15.40 4.20 19.61
N GLY A 10 16.18 5.09 18.99
CA GLY A 10 17.52 4.76 18.50
C GLY A 10 18.47 4.26 19.58
N THR A 11 18.51 4.90 20.75
CA THR A 11 19.35 4.44 21.88
C THR A 11 18.97 3.05 22.37
N THR A 12 17.67 2.73 22.35
CA THR A 12 17.20 1.38 22.70
C THR A 12 17.65 0.38 21.65
N TYR A 13 17.47 0.70 20.36
CA TYR A 13 17.89 -0.17 19.25
C TYR A 13 19.40 -0.43 19.30
N ASP A 14 20.21 0.60 19.55
CA ASP A 14 21.68 0.50 19.59
C ASP A 14 22.16 -0.38 20.75
N SER A 15 21.41 -0.44 21.86
CA SER A 15 21.72 -1.29 23.01
C SER A 15 21.51 -2.79 22.76
N LEU A 16 20.79 -3.15 21.68
CA LEU A 16 20.51 -4.53 21.32
C LEU A 16 21.76 -5.21 20.73
N THR A 17 21.88 -6.49 21.02
CA THR A 17 22.84 -7.38 20.36
C THR A 17 22.47 -7.56 18.88
N ASP A 18 23.45 -7.99 18.07
CA ASP A 18 23.21 -8.29 16.65
C ASP A 18 22.13 -9.37 16.46
N HIS A 19 22.07 -10.36 17.37
CA HIS A 19 21.05 -11.39 17.33
C HIS A 19 19.64 -10.83 17.59
N GLU A 20 19.50 -9.90 18.52
CA GLU A 20 18.22 -9.23 18.82
C GLU A 20 17.80 -8.33 17.67
N LYS A 21 18.73 -7.56 17.07
CA LYS A 21 18.45 -6.73 15.88
C LYS A 21 17.98 -7.59 14.71
N ALA A 22 18.65 -8.71 14.44
CA ALA A 22 18.23 -9.66 13.41
C ALA A 22 16.86 -10.27 13.71
N SER A 23 16.59 -10.61 14.97
CA SER A 23 15.29 -11.14 15.39
C SER A 23 14.16 -10.12 15.20
N LEU A 24 14.41 -8.84 15.50
CA LEU A 24 13.46 -7.76 15.25
C LEU A 24 13.18 -7.58 13.76
N GLN A 25 14.19 -7.61 12.90
CA GLN A 25 14.01 -7.51 11.45
C GLN A 25 13.11 -8.65 10.93
N VAL A 26 13.42 -9.89 11.31
CA VAL A 26 12.62 -11.06 10.91
C VAL A 26 11.17 -10.95 11.41
N ALA A 27 10.99 -10.51 12.65
CA ALA A 27 9.66 -10.33 13.22
C ALA A 27 8.86 -9.23 12.50
N ALA A 28 9.51 -8.10 12.17
CA ALA A 28 8.89 -7.00 11.44
C ALA A 28 8.46 -7.43 10.03
N ASP A 29 9.34 -8.13 9.30
CA ASP A 29 9.04 -8.65 7.96
C ASP A 29 7.90 -9.66 7.98
N ALA A 30 7.91 -10.59 8.95
CA ALA A 30 6.84 -11.56 9.12
C ALA A 30 5.50 -10.88 9.47
N SER A 31 5.52 -9.91 10.39
CA SER A 31 4.34 -9.15 10.78
C SER A 31 3.71 -8.41 9.58
N LEU A 32 4.54 -7.77 8.75
CA LEU A 32 4.09 -7.10 7.53
C LEU A 32 3.37 -8.08 6.60
N MET A 33 3.96 -9.24 6.33
CA MET A 33 3.36 -10.24 5.43
C MET A 33 2.06 -10.84 5.99
N LEU A 34 2.04 -11.19 7.28
CA LEU A 34 0.85 -11.77 7.93
C LEU A 34 -0.32 -10.76 7.93
N THR A 35 -0.03 -9.50 8.20
CA THR A 35 -1.03 -8.42 8.23
C THR A 35 -1.71 -8.25 6.87
N LEU A 36 -1.00 -8.44 5.76
CA LEU A 36 -1.60 -8.35 4.42
C LEU A 36 -2.67 -9.44 4.21
N SER A 37 -2.36 -10.68 4.59
CA SER A 37 -3.29 -11.81 4.46
C SER A 37 -4.53 -11.62 5.34
N ASP A 38 -4.31 -11.28 6.61
CA ASP A 38 -5.38 -11.07 7.59
C ASP A 38 -6.36 -9.99 7.11
N ARG A 39 -5.83 -8.85 6.67
CA ARG A 39 -6.65 -7.73 6.17
C ARG A 39 -7.48 -8.08 4.95
N ILE A 40 -6.98 -8.90 4.03
CA ILE A 40 -7.76 -9.32 2.86
C ILE A 40 -9.01 -10.07 3.31
N TYR A 41 -8.87 -10.99 4.27
CA TYR A 41 -9.98 -11.81 4.75
C TYR A 41 -10.94 -11.02 5.65
N GLU A 42 -10.40 -10.29 6.63
CA GLU A 42 -11.20 -9.51 7.57
C GLU A 42 -11.99 -8.39 6.86
N ASN A 43 -11.37 -7.68 5.91
CA ASN A 43 -12.10 -6.69 5.11
C ASN A 43 -13.13 -7.34 4.18
N GLY A 44 -12.87 -8.54 3.67
CA GLY A 44 -13.86 -9.28 2.87
C GLY A 44 -15.13 -9.60 3.67
N LYS A 45 -14.97 -10.06 4.92
CA LYS A 45 -16.10 -10.27 5.84
C LYS A 45 -16.83 -8.96 6.14
N ALA A 46 -16.09 -7.90 6.44
CA ALA A 46 -16.67 -6.59 6.74
C ALA A 46 -17.45 -6.03 5.55
N LEU A 47 -16.87 -6.08 4.34
CA LEU A 47 -17.51 -5.61 3.12
C LEU A 47 -18.81 -6.35 2.85
N ARG A 48 -18.81 -7.68 2.99
CA ARG A 48 -20.00 -8.50 2.83
C ARG A 48 -21.12 -8.08 3.77
N MET A 49 -20.84 -7.95 5.07
CA MET A 49 -21.81 -7.48 6.07
C MET A 49 -22.34 -6.09 5.71
N LEU A 50 -21.45 -5.16 5.34
CA LEU A 50 -21.84 -3.80 4.97
C LEU A 50 -22.82 -3.78 3.79
N THR A 51 -22.58 -4.59 2.76
CA THR A 51 -23.41 -4.60 1.54
C THR A 51 -24.66 -5.47 1.65
N GLU A 52 -24.60 -6.60 2.36
CA GLU A 52 -25.72 -7.56 2.45
C GLU A 52 -26.68 -7.24 3.61
N GLU A 53 -26.17 -6.68 4.72
CA GLU A 53 -26.95 -6.48 5.95
C GLU A 53 -27.15 -5.00 6.27
N ALA A 54 -26.10 -4.17 6.14
CA ALA A 54 -26.16 -2.75 6.53
C ALA A 54 -26.66 -1.80 5.42
N GLY A 55 -26.96 -2.33 4.23
CA GLY A 55 -27.51 -1.55 3.11
C GLY A 55 -26.53 -0.57 2.47
N VAL A 56 -25.22 -0.76 2.65
CA VAL A 56 -24.19 0.09 2.02
C VAL A 56 -24.14 -0.19 0.51
N ILE A 57 -24.11 0.88 -0.28
CA ILE A 57 -23.98 0.82 -1.74
C ILE A 57 -22.54 1.16 -2.12
N LEU A 58 -21.88 0.26 -2.85
CA LEU A 58 -20.55 0.51 -3.40
C LEU A 58 -20.65 1.25 -4.73
N HIS A 59 -19.83 2.28 -4.87
CA HIS A 59 -19.67 3.04 -6.12
C HIS A 59 -18.23 2.92 -6.59
N ASP A 60 -18.07 2.79 -7.90
CA ASP A 60 -16.75 2.88 -8.52
C ASP A 60 -16.27 4.33 -8.48
N THR A 61 -14.97 4.50 -8.28
CA THR A 61 -14.34 5.80 -8.38
C THR A 61 -14.51 6.35 -9.80
N PRO A 62 -14.97 7.61 -9.97
CA PRO A 62 -15.05 8.25 -11.28
C PRO A 62 -13.73 8.21 -12.04
N THR A 63 -13.77 8.08 -13.37
CA THR A 63 -12.54 7.89 -14.17
C THR A 63 -11.67 9.14 -14.25
N ASP A 64 -12.29 10.32 -14.20
CA ASP A 64 -11.62 11.63 -14.22
C ASP A 64 -10.84 11.90 -12.93
N TYR A 65 -11.32 11.38 -11.78
CA TYR A 65 -10.65 11.49 -10.49
C TYR A 65 -9.17 11.11 -10.57
N PHE A 66 -8.83 10.03 -11.27
CA PHE A 66 -7.45 9.55 -11.31
C PHE A 66 -6.50 10.54 -12.00
N THR A 67 -6.93 11.19 -13.07
CA THR A 67 -6.12 12.20 -13.77
C THR A 67 -5.95 13.44 -12.91
N GLU A 68 -7.04 13.97 -12.35
CA GLU A 68 -7.01 15.19 -11.55
C GLU A 68 -6.22 14.99 -10.24
N TYR A 69 -6.43 13.86 -9.56
CA TYR A 69 -5.70 13.52 -8.34
C TYR A 69 -4.21 13.38 -8.61
N MET A 70 -3.82 12.69 -9.69
CA MET A 70 -2.41 12.54 -10.04
C MET A 70 -1.74 13.88 -10.36
N ALA A 71 -2.43 14.77 -11.08
CA ALA A 71 -1.91 16.10 -11.37
C ALA A 71 -1.68 16.91 -10.08
N ALA A 72 -2.66 16.92 -9.17
CA ALA A 72 -2.56 17.61 -7.89
C ALA A 72 -1.47 17.03 -6.97
N ALA A 73 -1.37 15.70 -6.91
CA ALA A 73 -0.35 15.00 -6.14
C ALA A 73 1.06 15.32 -6.66
N LEU A 74 1.27 15.24 -7.98
CA LEU A 74 2.57 15.55 -8.59
C LEU A 74 2.98 17.00 -8.36
N ALA A 75 2.06 17.96 -8.47
CA ALA A 75 2.36 19.36 -8.17
C ALA A 75 2.87 19.53 -6.73
N THR A 76 2.24 18.85 -5.76
CA THR A 76 2.64 18.89 -4.36
C THR A 76 3.98 18.19 -4.13
N LEU A 77 4.18 17.00 -4.69
CA LEU A 77 5.42 16.23 -4.54
C LEU A 77 6.63 16.97 -5.14
N ASN A 78 6.46 17.55 -6.33
CA ASN A 78 7.53 18.32 -6.99
C ASN A 78 7.87 19.58 -6.21
N LYS A 79 6.87 20.32 -5.71
CA LYS A 79 7.12 21.48 -4.85
C LYS A 79 7.95 21.11 -3.62
N ASN A 80 7.59 20.03 -2.92
CA ASN A 80 8.33 19.61 -1.73
C ASN A 80 9.75 19.13 -2.07
N ALA A 81 9.95 18.53 -3.25
CA ALA A 81 11.27 18.14 -3.73
C ALA A 81 12.15 19.35 -4.08
N GLU A 82 11.58 20.44 -4.61
CA GLU A 82 12.32 21.67 -4.85
C GLU A 82 12.73 22.38 -3.55
N GLU A 83 11.88 22.29 -2.52
CA GLU A 83 12.07 22.99 -1.24
C GLU A 83 12.91 22.21 -0.22
N ASN A 84 13.10 20.89 -0.38
CA ASN A 84 13.77 20.03 0.60
C ASN A 84 14.65 18.97 -0.07
N GLU A 85 15.97 19.08 0.13
CA GLU A 85 16.97 18.18 -0.47
C GLU A 85 16.81 16.72 -0.04
N PHE A 86 16.58 16.45 1.25
CA PHE A 86 16.35 15.09 1.73
C PHE A 86 15.06 14.49 1.17
N PHE A 87 14.00 15.29 1.09
CA PHE A 87 12.75 14.85 0.45
C PHE A 87 12.98 14.53 -1.03
N ASN A 88 13.73 15.36 -1.74
CA ASN A 88 14.04 15.15 -3.15
C ASN A 88 14.83 13.86 -3.39
N GLU A 89 15.80 13.54 -2.53
CA GLU A 89 16.57 12.30 -2.59
C GLU A 89 15.65 11.08 -2.49
N VAL A 90 14.81 11.03 -1.45
CA VAL A 90 13.86 9.92 -1.23
C VAL A 90 12.85 9.85 -2.37
N TYR A 91 12.25 10.99 -2.77
CA TYR A 91 11.27 11.02 -3.84
C TYR A 91 11.86 10.60 -5.19
N THR A 92 13.10 10.96 -5.49
CA THR A 92 13.80 10.53 -6.70
C THR A 92 14.01 9.02 -6.71
N SER A 93 14.50 8.44 -5.60
CA SER A 93 14.63 6.99 -5.47
C SER A 93 13.29 6.25 -5.67
N MET A 94 12.20 6.78 -5.12
CA MET A 94 10.85 6.23 -5.31
C MET A 94 10.41 6.28 -6.78
N LYS A 95 10.68 7.38 -7.50
CA LYS A 95 10.36 7.51 -8.92
C LYS A 95 11.13 6.52 -9.79
N GLU A 96 12.44 6.39 -9.56
CA GLU A 96 13.28 5.46 -10.33
C GLU A 96 12.81 4.01 -10.17
N PHE A 97 12.44 3.61 -8.95
CA PHE A 97 11.81 2.31 -8.72
C PHE A 97 10.46 2.20 -9.43
N ALA A 98 9.62 3.23 -9.33
CA ALA A 98 8.28 3.23 -9.92
C ALA A 98 8.31 3.11 -11.44
N ASP A 99 9.22 3.82 -12.12
CA ASP A 99 9.37 3.80 -13.58
C ASP A 99 9.66 2.38 -14.11
N ILE A 100 10.34 1.55 -13.30
CA ILE A 100 10.63 0.15 -13.64
C ILE A 100 9.48 -0.78 -13.22
N ALA A 101 9.03 -0.67 -11.96
CA ALA A 101 8.15 -1.65 -11.36
C ALA A 101 6.67 -1.48 -11.72
N VAL A 102 6.19 -0.23 -11.79
CA VAL A 102 4.75 0.07 -11.95
C VAL A 102 4.18 -0.39 -13.29
N PRO A 103 4.87 -0.24 -14.45
CA PRO A 103 4.33 -0.70 -15.73
C PRO A 103 4.03 -2.20 -15.74
N PHE A 104 4.95 -3.02 -15.23
CA PHE A 104 4.74 -4.46 -15.10
C PHE A 104 3.65 -4.78 -14.07
N TRP A 105 3.77 -4.21 -12.87
CA TRP A 105 2.92 -4.55 -11.74
C TRP A 105 1.44 -4.19 -12.00
N SER A 106 1.17 -3.01 -12.56
CA SER A 106 -0.19 -2.56 -12.87
C SER A 106 -0.89 -3.47 -13.88
N GLY A 107 -0.18 -3.93 -14.91
CA GLY A 107 -0.70 -4.88 -15.89
C GLY A 107 -1.02 -6.25 -15.29
N ALA A 108 -0.12 -6.76 -14.44
CA ALA A 108 -0.33 -8.02 -13.72
C ALA A 108 -1.53 -7.94 -12.77
N GLN A 109 -1.61 -6.86 -11.99
CA GLN A 109 -2.72 -6.62 -11.05
C GLN A 109 -4.06 -6.49 -11.76
N MET A 110 -4.12 -5.79 -12.90
CA MET A 110 -5.36 -5.69 -13.68
C MET A 110 -5.85 -7.06 -14.14
N SER A 111 -4.95 -7.94 -14.59
CA SER A 111 -5.30 -9.30 -15.01
C SER A 111 -5.85 -10.12 -13.84
N ASN A 112 -5.18 -10.07 -12.70
CA ASN A 112 -5.60 -10.79 -11.49
C ASN A 112 -6.94 -10.27 -10.96
N ALA A 113 -7.14 -8.95 -10.94
CA ALA A 113 -8.39 -8.34 -10.52
C ALA A 113 -9.56 -8.77 -11.41
N LYS A 114 -9.36 -8.82 -12.74
CA LYS A 114 -10.39 -9.31 -13.68
C LYS A 114 -10.80 -10.76 -13.40
N LEU A 115 -9.84 -11.65 -13.09
CA LEU A 115 -10.14 -13.03 -12.71
C LEU A 115 -10.89 -13.10 -11.38
N GLY A 116 -10.46 -12.33 -10.38
CA GLY A 116 -11.15 -12.25 -9.09
C GLY A 116 -12.58 -11.73 -9.21
N MET A 117 -12.79 -10.69 -10.02
CA MET A 117 -14.14 -10.15 -10.30
C MET A 117 -15.01 -11.16 -11.04
N ALA A 118 -14.46 -11.94 -11.97
CA ALA A 118 -15.20 -13.00 -12.65
C ALA A 118 -15.70 -14.07 -11.66
N HIS A 119 -14.88 -14.46 -10.68
CA HIS A 119 -15.32 -15.35 -9.61
C HIS A 119 -16.37 -14.69 -8.71
N ALA A 120 -16.16 -13.44 -8.27
CA ALA A 120 -17.13 -12.74 -7.43
C ALA A 120 -18.52 -12.61 -8.09
N ALA A 121 -18.56 -12.46 -9.43
CA ALA A 121 -19.80 -12.43 -10.18
C ALA A 121 -20.57 -13.76 -10.15
N THR A 122 -19.92 -14.91 -9.93
CA THR A 122 -20.62 -16.21 -9.79
C THR A 122 -21.28 -16.40 -8.43
N LEU A 123 -21.03 -15.51 -7.47
CA LEU A 123 -21.59 -15.56 -6.11
C LEU A 123 -22.90 -14.77 -5.97
N LYS A 124 -23.30 -14.02 -7.01
CA LYS A 124 -24.56 -13.27 -7.09
C LYS A 124 -25.63 -14.11 -7.78
#